data_AF-A0A2V1E091-F1
#
_entry.id   AF-A0A2V1E091-F1
#
_cell.length_a   1.000
_cell.length_b   1.000
_cell.length_c   1.000
_cell.angle_alpha   90.00
_cell.angle_beta   90.00
_cell.angle_gamma   90.00
#
_symmetry.space_group_name_H-M   'P 1'
#
loop_
_entity.id
_entity.type
_entity.pdbx_description
1 polymer ?
#
loop_
_entity_poly.entity_id
_entity_poly.type
_entity_poly.pdbx_seq_one_letter_code
_entity_poly.pdbx_strand_id
1 'polypeptide(L)'
;MHATSAGSARSKNYTQSIFLPYIYEFHSKEVPLVRSTINGVDIEMPVDTGSTGLLIGAPVLPDIDPSQGTPAYHYLTSSHILYVGRLVPLSIEFHGLLGSRAVARVPALVVDRSLICPWYDPHNDTFECPPGKDGEKPIERDTSRIMYMGVGFARNTPGNGQPDAVPSRNPFLNIVSINGQNTSSAVLRTGYTISTKGVEIGLTEKNVYGFSFTTLEPGVTHDEDARDWGSVRANFSIDGHIGSFGYGLVDTGISQMYIRAEDGISLPTVWVPNPNPNGTAKEVERVRQGTQIDIDFVSLTGDKVMGYSLIVGQPSIMQPASVRPAKRSPPPFINTGRNFLFGYSIAFDAVDGRFGFRAVDSVGSPCCTATNSTRSLLA
;
A
#
# COMPACT_ATOMS: atom_id res chain seq x y z
N MET A 1 22.91 -0.50 -27.85
CA MET A 1 23.86 -0.18 -26.77
C MET A 1 23.96 1.32 -26.65
N HIS A 2 23.24 1.90 -25.69
CA HIS A 2 23.61 3.13 -24.99
C HIS A 2 22.76 3.14 -23.73
N ALA A 3 23.28 2.50 -22.69
CA ALA A 3 22.86 2.78 -21.33
C ALA A 3 23.35 4.20 -21.04
N THR A 4 22.43 5.15 -20.93
CA THR A 4 22.74 6.47 -20.40
C THR A 4 23.17 6.30 -18.96
N SER A 5 24.46 6.51 -18.68
CA SER A 5 24.96 6.60 -17.32
C SER A 5 24.27 7.77 -16.65
N ALA A 6 23.54 7.48 -15.59
CA ALA A 6 22.98 8.48 -14.70
C ALA A 6 24.07 9.47 -14.30
N GLY A 7 23.77 10.76 -14.48
CA GLY A 7 24.64 11.84 -14.05
C GLY A 7 25.02 11.66 -12.59
N SER A 8 26.33 11.74 -12.35
CA SER A 8 26.95 11.81 -11.04
C SER A 8 26.48 13.07 -10.30
N ALA A 9 25.33 12.99 -9.65
CA ALA A 9 25.06 13.77 -8.46
C ALA A 9 25.77 13.02 -7.32
N ARG A 10 26.75 13.68 -6.70
CA ARG A 10 27.49 13.22 -5.50
C ARG A 10 26.53 12.45 -4.58
N SER A 11 26.64 11.11 -4.52
CA SER A 11 25.82 10.28 -3.64
C SER A 11 26.02 10.83 -2.23
N LYS A 12 24.99 11.47 -1.67
CA LYS A 12 24.96 11.68 -0.23
C LYS A 12 24.87 10.27 0.34
N ASN A 13 25.91 9.83 1.03
CA ASN A 13 25.85 8.58 1.78
C ASN A 13 24.86 8.78 2.93
N TYR A 14 23.58 8.53 2.68
CA TYR A 14 22.57 8.48 3.73
C TYR A 14 22.91 7.31 4.65
N THR A 15 23.09 7.61 5.93
CA THR A 15 23.61 6.65 6.92
C THR A 15 22.58 6.23 7.94
N GLN A 16 21.47 6.95 8.06
CA GLN A 16 20.41 6.62 9.01
C GLN A 16 19.36 5.72 8.36
N SER A 17 19.13 4.57 8.97
CA SER A 17 18.00 3.69 8.70
C SER A 17 17.64 2.90 9.96
N ILE A 18 16.46 2.30 9.95
CA ILE A 18 16.03 1.34 10.98
C ILE A 18 15.27 0.19 10.33
N PHE A 19 15.54 -1.02 10.81
CA PHE A 19 14.76 -2.20 10.45
C PHE A 19 13.71 -2.49 11.51
N LEU A 20 12.44 -2.52 11.09
CA LEU A 20 11.29 -2.92 11.88
C LEU A 20 10.92 -4.38 11.51
N PRO A 21 11.17 -5.36 12.38
CA PRO A 21 10.69 -6.72 12.16
C PRO A 21 9.17 -6.76 12.31
N TYR A 22 8.53 -7.67 11.60
CA TYR A 22 7.15 -8.00 11.92
C TYR A 22 7.07 -8.74 13.26
N ILE A 23 5.97 -8.51 13.99
CA ILE A 23 5.69 -9.20 15.26
C ILE A 23 5.52 -10.70 15.02
N TYR A 24 4.84 -11.04 13.93
CA TYR A 24 4.60 -12.41 13.48
C TYR A 24 5.26 -12.62 12.12
N GLU A 25 5.57 -13.87 11.78
CA GLU A 25 6.04 -14.21 10.44
C GLU A 25 5.02 -13.75 9.40
N PHE A 26 5.50 -13.26 8.26
CA PHE A 26 4.62 -12.76 7.22
C PHE A 26 3.75 -13.90 6.66
N HIS A 27 2.42 -13.70 6.71
CA HIS A 27 1.44 -14.68 6.29
C HIS A 27 0.42 -14.11 5.32
N SER A 28 -0.13 -14.98 4.48
CA SER A 28 -1.17 -14.63 3.50
C SER A 28 -2.50 -14.23 4.14
N LYS A 29 -2.78 -14.68 5.37
CA LYS A 29 -4.09 -14.49 6.02
C LYS A 29 -4.17 -13.25 6.90
N GLU A 30 -3.04 -12.71 7.31
CA GLU A 30 -2.96 -11.66 8.34
C GLU A 30 -2.22 -10.44 7.81
N VAL A 31 -2.60 -9.27 8.29
CA VAL A 31 -1.90 -8.02 7.98
C VAL A 31 -0.56 -8.05 8.73
N PRO A 32 0.58 -7.71 8.10
CA PRO A 32 1.84 -7.61 8.82
C PRO A 32 1.75 -6.52 9.90
N LEU A 33 2.15 -6.86 11.12
CA LEU A 33 2.12 -5.97 12.27
C LEU A 33 3.54 -5.57 12.65
N VAL A 34 3.76 -4.30 12.95
CA VAL A 34 4.99 -3.80 13.58
C VAL A 34 4.70 -3.34 14.99
N ARG A 35 5.67 -3.48 15.90
CA ARG A 35 5.51 -3.01 17.28
C ARG A 35 5.72 -1.50 17.35
N SER A 36 4.81 -0.81 18.02
CA SER A 36 4.90 0.63 18.25
C SER A 36 4.41 1.01 19.65
N THR A 37 4.75 2.21 20.11
CA THR A 37 4.20 2.83 21.30
C THR A 37 3.69 4.23 20.95
N ILE A 38 2.48 4.56 21.37
CA ILE A 38 1.87 5.88 21.20
C ILE A 38 1.32 6.32 22.54
N ASN A 39 1.79 7.47 23.02
CA ASN A 39 1.38 8.03 24.31
C ASN A 39 1.47 7.02 25.47
N GLY A 40 2.54 6.21 25.51
CA GLY A 40 2.75 5.18 26.53
C GLY A 40 1.96 3.89 26.34
N VAL A 41 1.09 3.80 25.33
CA VAL A 41 0.33 2.59 24.99
C VAL A 41 1.06 1.80 23.91
N ASP A 42 1.38 0.54 24.19
CA ASP A 42 1.92 -0.38 23.20
C ASP A 42 0.83 -0.83 22.24
N ILE A 43 1.10 -0.70 20.94
CA ILE A 43 0.16 -1.01 19.87
C ILE A 43 0.86 -1.83 18.79
N GLU A 44 0.21 -2.94 18.41
CA GLU A 44 0.58 -3.73 17.24
C GLU A 44 -0.03 -3.09 15.99
N MET A 45 0.79 -2.33 15.27
CA MET A 45 0.31 -1.50 14.16
C MET A 45 0.30 -2.28 12.84
N PRO A 46 -0.87 -2.42 12.19
CA PRO A 46 -0.95 -3.04 10.87
C PRO A 46 -0.34 -2.13 9.80
N VAL A 47 0.63 -2.65 9.05
CA VAL A 47 1.27 -1.93 7.94
C VAL A 47 0.45 -2.11 6.67
N ASP A 48 -0.13 -1.02 6.16
CA ASP A 48 -1.00 -1.02 4.99
C ASP A 48 -0.48 -0.07 3.90
N THR A 49 0.04 -0.62 2.81
CA THR A 49 0.50 0.17 1.65
C THR A 49 -0.63 0.57 0.69
N GLY A 50 -1.84 0.06 0.87
CA GLY A 50 -3.03 0.40 0.09
C GLY A 50 -3.70 1.71 0.49
N SER A 51 -3.18 2.37 1.53
CA SER A 51 -3.79 3.55 2.16
C SER A 51 -2.72 4.45 2.79
N THR A 52 -3.08 5.66 3.20
CA THR A 52 -2.16 6.60 3.83
C THR A 52 -2.81 7.24 5.06
N GLY A 53 -2.09 7.27 6.18
CA GLY A 53 -2.55 7.88 7.43
C GLY A 53 -2.74 6.89 8.57
N LEU A 54 -2.86 7.41 9.78
CA LEU A 54 -3.03 6.63 11.00
C LEU A 54 -4.46 6.79 11.52
N LEU A 55 -5.17 5.69 11.75
CA LEU A 55 -6.49 5.67 12.40
C LEU A 55 -6.41 4.85 13.67
N ILE A 56 -6.79 5.44 14.80
CA ILE A 56 -6.79 4.78 16.11
C ILE A 56 -8.09 5.13 16.83
N GLY A 57 -8.79 4.14 17.38
CA GLY A 57 -9.97 4.40 18.21
C GLY A 57 -9.65 5.24 19.44
N ALA A 58 -10.47 6.23 19.76
CA ALA A 58 -10.32 7.04 20.97
C ALA A 58 -10.14 6.20 22.26
N PRO A 59 -10.87 5.07 22.45
CA PRO A 59 -10.67 4.23 23.64
C PRO A 59 -9.29 3.56 23.74
N VAL A 60 -8.54 3.45 22.64
CA VAL A 60 -7.18 2.87 22.62
C VAL A 60 -6.16 3.86 23.18
N LEU A 61 -6.45 5.17 23.11
CA LEU A 61 -5.59 6.24 23.59
C LEU A 61 -6.30 7.05 24.68
N PRO A 62 -6.55 6.46 25.86
CA PRO A 62 -7.43 7.05 26.89
C PRO A 62 -6.91 8.38 27.45
N ASP A 63 -5.61 8.62 27.35
CA ASP A 63 -4.94 9.82 27.86
C ASP A 63 -5.00 11.02 26.90
N ILE A 64 -5.57 10.86 25.70
CA ILE A 64 -5.78 11.97 24.76
C ILE A 64 -7.09 12.68 25.12
N ASP A 65 -6.97 13.98 25.43
CA ASP A 65 -8.13 14.82 25.75
C ASP A 65 -9.15 14.81 24.60
N PRO A 66 -10.45 14.56 24.87
CA PRO A 66 -11.52 14.58 23.85
C PRO A 66 -11.68 15.91 23.09
N SER A 67 -11.14 17.01 23.60
CA SER A 67 -11.15 18.33 22.95
C SER A 67 -9.91 18.60 22.07
N GLN A 68 -8.88 17.75 22.15
CA GLN A 68 -7.63 17.93 21.42
C GLN A 68 -7.78 17.62 19.91
N GLY A 69 -7.10 18.39 19.06
CA GLY A 69 -7.05 18.12 17.61
C GLY A 69 -8.15 18.83 16.81
N THR A 70 -8.17 18.58 15.50
CA THR A 70 -9.14 19.20 14.59
C THR A 70 -10.14 18.18 14.07
N PRO A 71 -11.45 18.47 14.01
CA PRO A 71 -12.44 17.53 13.47
C PRO A 71 -12.07 17.05 12.07
N ALA A 72 -12.17 15.74 11.83
CA ALA A 72 -11.99 15.13 10.52
C ALA A 72 -12.81 13.86 10.37
N TYR A 73 -12.90 13.39 9.13
CA TYR A 73 -13.57 12.15 8.79
C TYR A 73 -12.82 11.42 7.67
N HIS A 74 -13.06 10.11 7.57
CA HIS A 74 -12.52 9.27 6.51
C HIS A 74 -13.56 8.23 6.14
N TYR A 75 -13.95 8.18 4.86
CA TYR A 75 -14.81 7.13 4.34
C TYR A 75 -14.02 6.09 3.53
N LEU A 76 -14.17 4.82 3.90
CA LEU A 76 -13.63 3.69 3.14
C LEU A 76 -14.70 3.12 2.21
N THR A 77 -14.61 3.46 0.92
CA THR A 77 -15.55 3.02 -0.12
C THR A 77 -15.60 1.50 -0.30
N SER A 78 -14.52 0.79 0.02
CA SER A 78 -14.43 -0.67 -0.12
C SER A 78 -15.20 -1.43 0.96
N SER A 79 -15.36 -0.84 2.15
CA SER A 79 -16.02 -1.45 3.30
C SER A 79 -17.31 -0.73 3.71
N HIS A 80 -17.62 0.39 3.07
CA HIS A 80 -18.69 1.30 3.44
C HIS A 80 -18.61 1.74 4.91
N ILE A 81 -17.41 2.04 5.40
CA ILE A 81 -17.21 2.49 6.78
C ILE A 81 -16.86 3.98 6.79
N LEU A 82 -17.61 4.77 7.54
CA LEU A 82 -17.29 6.15 7.87
C LEU A 82 -16.64 6.19 9.26
N TYR A 83 -15.44 6.76 9.34
CA TYR A 83 -14.78 7.11 10.58
C TYR A 83 -14.91 8.61 10.81
N VAL A 84 -15.33 8.98 12.00
CA VAL A 84 -15.47 10.38 12.42
C VAL A 84 -14.66 10.57 13.69
N GLY A 85 -13.87 11.64 13.73
CA GLY A 85 -13.04 11.91 14.89
C GLY A 85 -12.25 13.19 14.76
N ARG A 86 -11.03 13.17 15.30
CA ARG A 86 -10.14 14.34 15.33
C ARG A 86 -8.74 13.99 14.88
N LEU A 87 -8.11 14.88 14.13
CA LEU A 87 -6.71 14.82 13.80
C LEU A 87 -5.90 15.35 14.97
N VAL A 88 -5.22 14.43 15.64
CA VAL A 88 -4.38 14.73 16.79
C VAL A 88 -2.91 14.53 16.39
N PRO A 89 -2.03 15.53 16.55
CA PRO A 89 -0.59 15.33 16.37
C PRO A 89 -0.07 14.32 17.40
N LEU A 90 0.36 13.16 16.94
CA LEU A 90 0.89 12.09 17.79
C LEU A 90 2.34 11.77 17.45
N SER A 91 3.11 11.41 18.47
CA SER A 91 4.42 10.78 18.30
C SER A 91 4.26 9.27 18.37
N ILE A 92 4.81 8.57 17.37
CA ILE A 92 4.78 7.11 17.27
C ILE A 92 6.22 6.62 17.43
N GLU A 93 6.52 5.88 18.49
CA GLU A 93 7.79 5.19 18.63
C GLU A 93 7.67 3.80 17.99
N PHE A 94 8.43 3.54 16.94
CA PHE A 94 8.58 2.23 16.32
C PHE A 94 9.73 1.47 16.94
N HIS A 95 9.51 0.18 17.22
CA HIS A 95 10.50 -0.70 17.83
C HIS A 95 11.18 -1.58 16.79
N GLY A 96 12.48 -1.39 16.61
CA GLY A 96 13.32 -2.19 15.73
C GLY A 96 14.07 -3.31 16.46
N LEU A 97 14.98 -3.95 15.74
CA LEU A 97 15.84 -5.00 16.32
C LEU A 97 16.82 -4.43 17.34
N LEU A 98 17.19 -5.27 18.32
CA LEU A 98 18.23 -4.99 19.32
C LEU A 98 18.00 -3.66 20.10
N GLY A 99 16.74 -3.30 20.33
CA GLY A 99 16.37 -2.07 21.04
C GLY A 99 16.53 -0.79 20.23
N SER A 100 16.77 -0.88 18.92
CA SER A 100 16.71 0.28 18.04
C SER A 100 15.28 0.84 18.00
N ARG A 101 15.16 2.15 17.83
CA ARG A 101 13.87 2.85 17.82
C ARG A 101 13.86 3.99 16.84
N ALA A 102 12.69 4.28 16.28
CA ALA A 102 12.48 5.48 15.48
C ALA A 102 11.20 6.18 15.93
N VAL A 103 11.20 7.50 15.91
CA VAL A 103 10.02 8.29 16.25
C VAL A 103 9.49 8.95 15.00
N ALA A 104 8.23 8.69 14.67
CA ALA A 104 7.47 9.47 13.69
C ALA A 104 6.61 10.52 14.39
N ARG A 105 6.36 11.64 13.72
CA ARG A 105 5.34 12.61 14.14
C ARG A 105 4.37 12.84 13.00
N VAL A 106 3.12 12.45 13.21
CA VAL A 106 2.05 12.64 12.23
C VAL A 106 0.75 13.02 12.94
N PRO A 107 -0.12 13.80 12.29
CA PRO A 107 -1.48 13.96 12.75
C PRO A 107 -2.30 12.70 12.42
N ALA A 108 -2.71 11.97 13.46
CA ALA A 108 -3.49 10.75 13.41
C ALA A 108 -4.99 11.03 13.59
N LEU A 109 -5.84 10.30 12.87
CA LEU A 109 -7.28 10.34 13.10
C LEU A 109 -7.60 9.49 14.33
N VAL A 110 -7.80 10.16 15.47
CA VAL A 110 -8.36 9.58 16.69
C VAL A 110 -9.87 9.45 16.49
N VAL A 111 -10.33 8.22 16.31
CA VAL A 111 -11.70 7.89 15.90
C VAL A 111 -12.62 7.88 17.11
N ASP A 112 -13.49 8.88 17.17
CA ASP A 112 -14.51 9.01 18.20
C ASP A 112 -15.75 8.15 17.85
N ARG A 113 -16.09 8.04 16.56
CA ARG A 113 -17.22 7.23 16.06
C ARG A 113 -16.87 6.47 14.78
N SER A 114 -17.41 5.27 14.64
CA SER A 114 -17.29 4.45 13.41
C SER A 114 -18.66 3.90 13.02
N LEU A 115 -19.03 4.07 11.75
CA LEU A 115 -20.36 3.76 11.24
C LEU A 115 -20.25 2.91 9.97
N ILE A 116 -21.02 1.83 9.89
CA ILE A 116 -21.34 1.21 8.60
C ILE A 116 -22.33 2.14 7.89
N CYS A 117 -21.89 2.71 6.78
CA CYS A 117 -22.58 3.73 6.00
C CYS A 117 -22.64 3.35 4.51
N PRO A 118 -23.59 2.48 4.11
CA PRO A 118 -23.72 2.02 2.72
C PRO A 118 -24.16 3.11 1.74
N TRP A 119 -24.85 4.14 2.24
CA TRP A 119 -25.45 5.19 1.42
C TRP A 119 -24.60 6.46 1.31
N TYR A 120 -23.39 6.44 1.87
CA TYR A 120 -22.48 7.57 1.81
C TYR A 120 -22.08 7.90 0.37
N ASP A 121 -22.19 9.16 -0.01
CA ASP A 121 -21.66 9.73 -1.23
C ASP A 121 -20.43 10.60 -0.91
N PRO A 122 -19.20 10.15 -1.23
CA PRO A 122 -17.99 10.90 -0.92
C PRO A 122 -17.85 12.22 -1.70
N HIS A 123 -18.76 12.55 -2.61
CA HIS A 123 -18.79 13.84 -3.29
C HIS A 123 -19.65 14.88 -2.57
N ASN A 124 -20.61 14.43 -1.74
CA ASN A 124 -21.61 15.29 -1.11
C ASN A 124 -21.57 15.22 0.42
N ASP A 125 -21.30 14.04 0.97
CA ASP A 125 -21.34 13.78 2.39
C ASP A 125 -19.99 14.07 3.06
N THR A 126 -20.08 14.37 4.37
CA THR A 126 -18.92 14.76 5.18
C THR A 126 -18.87 13.96 6.49
N PHE A 127 -19.18 14.59 7.63
CA PHE A 127 -19.09 14.02 8.97
C PHE A 127 -20.25 13.10 9.33
N GLU A 128 -21.35 13.14 8.57
CA GLU A 128 -22.56 12.40 8.86
C GLU A 128 -22.81 11.34 7.80
N CYS A 129 -23.30 10.18 8.26
CA CYS A 129 -23.81 9.17 7.35
C CYS A 129 -25.27 9.48 7.01
N PRO A 130 -25.65 9.65 5.73
CA PRO A 130 -27.05 9.87 5.37
C PRO A 130 -27.90 8.62 5.69
N PRO A 131 -29.20 8.81 5.96
CA PRO A 131 -30.13 7.69 6.04
C PRO A 131 -30.29 7.00 4.68
N GLY A 132 -30.64 5.72 4.69
CA GLY A 132 -31.05 5.00 3.50
C GLY A 132 -32.33 5.56 2.89
N LYS A 133 -32.63 5.17 1.65
CA LYS A 133 -33.80 5.66 0.90
C LYS A 133 -35.13 5.38 1.62
N ASP A 134 -35.17 4.34 2.45
CA ASP A 134 -36.34 3.93 3.22
C ASP A 134 -36.21 4.30 4.72
N GLY A 135 -35.26 5.19 5.05
CA GLY A 135 -35.03 5.68 6.41
C GLY A 135 -34.14 4.78 7.27
N GLU A 136 -33.43 3.83 6.66
CA GLU A 136 -32.49 2.96 7.37
C GLU A 136 -31.37 3.77 8.02
N LYS A 137 -30.99 3.40 9.24
CA LYS A 137 -29.97 4.11 10.02
C LYS A 137 -28.60 3.46 9.87
N PRO A 138 -27.50 4.23 9.94
CA PRO A 138 -26.16 3.68 10.02
C PRO A 138 -25.99 2.78 11.25
N ILE A 139 -25.13 1.76 11.12
CA ILE A 139 -24.82 0.84 12.21
C ILE A 139 -23.51 1.26 12.87
N GLU A 140 -23.55 1.58 14.15
CA GLU A 140 -22.36 1.95 14.91
C GLU A 140 -21.45 0.74 15.17
N ARG A 141 -20.15 0.98 15.14
CA ARG A 141 -19.11 -0.03 15.34
C ARG A 141 -18.30 0.31 16.58
N ASP A 142 -17.84 -0.73 17.24
CA ASP A 142 -16.90 -0.63 18.35
C ASP A 142 -15.59 0.02 17.89
N THR A 143 -15.23 1.15 18.51
CA THR A 143 -14.01 1.89 18.21
C THR A 143 -12.79 1.35 18.95
N SER A 144 -12.95 0.53 20.00
CA SER A 144 -11.85 0.02 20.82
C SER A 144 -10.90 -0.93 20.08
N ARG A 145 -11.26 -1.36 18.86
CA ARG A 145 -10.49 -2.26 18.01
C ARG A 145 -9.98 -1.62 16.72
N ILE A 146 -10.16 -0.30 16.57
CA ILE A 146 -9.73 0.42 15.38
C ILE A 146 -8.25 0.76 15.55
N MET A 147 -7.40 0.05 14.81
CA MET A 147 -5.97 0.33 14.68
C MET A 147 -5.59 0.10 13.23
N TYR A 148 -5.00 1.11 12.61
CA TYR A 148 -4.70 1.06 11.19
C TYR A 148 -3.58 2.04 10.83
N MET A 149 -2.54 1.58 10.15
CA MET A 149 -1.42 2.41 9.74
C MET A 149 -1.18 2.31 8.22
N GLY A 150 -1.77 3.27 7.51
CA GLY A 150 -1.55 3.51 6.11
C GLY A 150 -0.18 4.15 5.85
N VAL A 151 0.66 3.44 5.10
CA VAL A 151 2.01 3.86 4.70
C VAL A 151 2.18 3.95 3.19
N GLY A 152 1.10 3.86 2.41
CA GLY A 152 1.08 4.04 0.96
C GLY A 152 1.22 5.49 0.50
N PHE A 153 1.15 5.67 -0.82
CA PHE A 153 1.15 6.95 -1.55
C PHE A 153 0.10 6.91 -2.68
N ALA A 154 -0.14 8.04 -3.35
CA ALA A 154 -1.12 8.17 -4.43
C ALA A 154 -2.58 7.84 -4.02
N ARG A 155 -3.00 8.27 -2.82
CA ARG A 155 -4.30 7.94 -2.23
C ARG A 155 -5.26 9.12 -2.06
N ASN A 156 -4.74 10.34 -2.17
CA ASN A 156 -5.44 11.63 -2.03
C ASN A 156 -6.19 12.08 -3.31
N THR A 157 -6.49 11.18 -4.25
CA THR A 157 -7.22 11.55 -5.46
C THR A 157 -8.63 12.05 -5.11
N PRO A 158 -9.09 13.17 -5.71
CA PRO A 158 -10.45 13.67 -5.49
C PRO A 158 -11.51 12.58 -5.69
N GLY A 159 -12.50 12.55 -4.80
CA GLY A 159 -13.61 11.60 -4.90
C GLY A 159 -13.36 10.18 -4.35
N ASN A 160 -12.14 9.87 -3.89
CA ASN A 160 -11.82 8.56 -3.28
C ASN A 160 -12.19 8.46 -1.78
N GLY A 161 -12.75 9.52 -1.19
CA GLY A 161 -13.15 9.55 0.23
C GLY A 161 -11.99 9.63 1.23
N GLN A 162 -10.75 9.87 0.74
CA GLN A 162 -9.53 9.99 1.55
C GLN A 162 -8.76 11.30 1.25
N PRO A 163 -9.38 12.48 1.43
CA PRO A 163 -8.76 13.76 1.07
C PRO A 163 -7.44 14.01 1.85
N ASP A 164 -7.35 13.48 3.08
CA ASP A 164 -6.17 13.60 3.93
C ASP A 164 -5.08 12.54 3.66
N ALA A 165 -5.20 11.71 2.63
CA ALA A 165 -4.23 10.65 2.34
C ALA A 165 -2.95 11.19 1.64
N VAL A 166 -2.33 12.20 2.27
CA VAL A 166 -1.16 12.97 1.80
C VAL A 166 0.12 12.54 2.52
N PRO A 167 1.33 12.87 1.99
CA PRO A 167 2.59 12.40 2.57
C PRO A 167 2.82 12.80 4.04
N SER A 168 2.31 13.95 4.47
CA SER A 168 2.41 14.41 5.87
C SER A 168 1.64 13.52 6.86
N ARG A 169 0.76 12.63 6.38
CA ARG A 169 0.07 11.63 7.22
C ARG A 169 0.75 10.27 7.26
N ASN A 170 1.70 10.01 6.37
CA ASN A 170 2.40 8.72 6.30
C ASN A 170 3.45 8.63 7.41
N PRO A 171 3.31 7.72 8.40
CA PRO A 171 4.27 7.64 9.51
C PRO A 171 5.70 7.34 9.06
N PHE A 172 5.89 6.56 8.00
CA PHE A 172 7.23 6.19 7.52
C PHE A 172 7.94 7.33 6.78
N LEU A 173 7.21 8.36 6.33
CA LEU A 173 7.81 9.53 5.68
C LEU A 173 8.12 10.68 6.65
N ASN A 174 7.61 10.61 7.89
CA ASN A 174 7.71 11.69 8.87
C ASN A 174 8.47 11.25 10.12
N ILE A 175 9.56 10.50 9.92
CA ILE A 175 10.52 10.13 10.97
C ILE A 175 11.30 11.37 11.40
N VAL A 176 11.24 11.70 12.69
CA VAL A 176 11.92 12.84 13.31
C VAL A 176 13.17 12.45 14.10
N SER A 177 13.28 11.19 14.53
CA SER A 177 14.49 10.68 15.18
C SER A 177 14.66 9.18 14.98
N ILE A 178 15.92 8.73 14.98
CA ILE A 178 16.31 7.31 15.02
C ILE A 178 17.35 7.16 16.13
N ASN A 179 17.12 6.21 17.04
CA ASN A 179 17.97 5.92 18.20
C ASN A 179 18.28 7.16 19.06
N GLY A 180 17.27 8.03 19.24
CA GLY A 180 17.39 9.27 20.00
C GLY A 180 18.16 10.40 19.28
N GLN A 181 18.63 10.17 18.05
CA GLN A 181 19.26 11.19 17.21
C GLN A 181 18.23 11.78 16.25
N ASN A 182 18.14 13.10 16.21
CA ASN A 182 17.25 13.78 15.25
C ASN A 182 17.68 13.45 13.81
N THR A 183 16.69 13.24 12.95
CA THR A 183 16.91 13.01 11.52
C THR A 183 16.91 14.34 10.77
N SER A 184 17.56 14.37 9.62
CA SER A 184 17.47 15.48 8.65
C SER A 184 17.66 14.93 7.24
N SER A 185 17.30 15.71 6.22
CA SER A 185 17.50 15.36 4.81
C SER A 185 18.97 15.21 4.42
N ALA A 186 19.92 15.54 5.30
CA ALA A 186 21.35 15.29 5.08
C ALA A 186 21.78 13.85 5.42
N VAL A 187 21.06 13.17 6.33
CA VAL A 187 21.46 11.86 6.88
C VAL A 187 20.44 10.76 6.65
N LEU A 188 19.15 11.12 6.52
CA LEU A 188 18.04 10.22 6.25
C LEU A 188 17.52 10.52 4.83
N ARG A 189 17.49 9.49 3.98
CA ARG A 189 16.71 9.56 2.74
C ARG A 189 15.31 9.07 3.01
N THR A 190 14.35 9.98 2.99
CA THR A 190 12.95 9.68 3.26
C THR A 190 12.39 8.69 2.25
N GLY A 191 11.91 7.56 2.76
CA GLY A 191 11.50 6.41 1.98
C GLY A 191 11.67 5.14 2.81
N TYR A 192 11.22 4.01 2.26
CA TYR A 192 11.28 2.74 2.96
C TYR A 192 11.32 1.56 1.98
N THR A 193 11.76 0.40 2.46
CA THR A 193 11.60 -0.88 1.76
C THR A 193 10.73 -1.82 2.58
N ILE A 194 9.95 -2.66 1.91
CA ILE A 194 9.06 -3.65 2.54
C ILE A 194 9.33 -5.02 1.92
N SER A 195 9.43 -6.03 2.77
CA SER A 195 9.60 -7.44 2.40
C SER A 195 8.77 -8.34 3.31
N THR A 196 8.85 -9.66 3.12
CA THR A 196 8.29 -10.64 4.07
C THR A 196 9.02 -10.67 5.42
N LYS A 197 10.20 -10.05 5.53
CA LYS A 197 10.97 -10.02 6.79
C LYS A 197 10.59 -8.84 7.69
N GLY A 198 10.13 -7.74 7.10
CA GLY A 198 9.91 -6.49 7.81
C GLY A 198 10.07 -5.27 6.91
N VAL A 199 10.22 -4.12 7.54
CA VAL A 199 10.33 -2.80 6.91
C VAL A 199 11.69 -2.18 7.22
N GLU A 200 12.39 -1.67 6.21
CA GLU A 200 13.53 -0.76 6.41
C GLU A 200 13.05 0.67 6.19
N ILE A 201 13.13 1.54 7.20
CA ILE A 201 12.81 2.97 7.06
C ILE A 201 14.11 3.76 6.94
N GLY A 202 14.17 4.69 5.99
CA GLY A 202 15.39 5.40 5.62
C GLY A 202 16.16 4.62 4.56
N LEU A 203 16.19 5.15 3.34
CA LEU A 203 16.89 4.48 2.24
C LEU A 203 18.40 4.71 2.34
N THR A 204 19.15 3.63 2.18
CA THR A 204 20.62 3.62 2.15
C THR A 204 21.07 2.81 0.95
N GLU A 205 22.31 3.01 0.48
CA GLU A 205 22.86 2.21 -0.61
C GLU A 205 22.77 0.69 -0.33
N LYS A 206 22.91 0.30 0.94
CA LYS A 206 22.84 -1.09 1.38
C LYS A 206 21.43 -1.68 1.23
N ASN A 207 20.41 -1.01 1.75
CA ASN A 207 19.07 -1.60 1.78
C ASN A 207 18.35 -1.54 0.42
N VAL A 208 18.71 -0.58 -0.44
CA VAL A 208 18.21 -0.50 -1.82
C VAL A 208 19.08 -1.26 -2.84
N TYR A 209 20.14 -1.93 -2.41
CA TYR A 209 20.96 -2.73 -3.31
C TYR A 209 20.12 -3.80 -4.04
N GLY A 210 20.27 -3.89 -5.36
CA GLY A 210 19.56 -4.86 -6.21
C GLY A 210 18.11 -4.50 -6.53
N PHE A 211 17.61 -3.34 -6.11
CA PHE A 211 16.29 -2.86 -6.54
C PHE A 211 16.36 -2.28 -7.96
N SER A 212 15.40 -2.69 -8.80
CA SER A 212 15.11 -2.05 -10.08
C SER A 212 14.02 -1.00 -9.87
N PHE A 213 14.36 0.27 -10.11
CA PHE A 213 13.47 1.41 -9.88
C PHE A 213 12.80 1.90 -11.17
N THR A 214 11.54 2.29 -11.03
CA THR A 214 10.81 3.13 -11.99
C THR A 214 10.57 4.51 -11.40
N THR A 215 10.46 5.53 -12.25
CA THR A 215 10.08 6.89 -11.84
C THR A 215 8.57 7.02 -11.77
N LEU A 216 8.07 7.77 -10.80
CA LEU A 216 6.66 8.07 -10.58
C LEU A 216 6.33 9.47 -11.11
N GLU A 217 5.08 9.65 -11.53
CA GLU A 217 4.55 10.98 -11.85
C GLU A 217 4.30 11.76 -10.55
N PRO A 218 4.36 13.11 -10.57
CA PRO A 218 3.90 13.92 -9.44
C PRO A 218 2.47 13.57 -9.00
N GLY A 219 2.24 13.59 -7.69
CA GLY A 219 0.91 13.42 -7.09
C GLY A 219 0.06 14.70 -7.15
N VAL A 220 -1.13 14.65 -6.56
CA VAL A 220 -2.12 15.75 -6.59
C VAL A 220 -1.64 16.98 -5.84
N THR A 221 -0.96 16.78 -4.71
CA THR A 221 -0.45 17.81 -3.79
C THR A 221 1.06 17.97 -3.88
N HIS A 222 1.68 17.56 -5.00
CA HIS A 222 3.13 17.58 -5.17
C HIS A 222 3.74 18.98 -5.03
N ASP A 223 3.03 20.01 -5.48
CA ASP A 223 3.45 21.40 -5.35
C ASP A 223 3.46 21.90 -3.89
N GLU A 224 2.69 21.26 -3.01
CA GLU A 224 2.63 21.55 -1.57
C GLU A 224 3.62 20.69 -0.77
N ASP A 225 3.75 19.42 -1.14
CA ASP A 225 4.69 18.46 -0.58
C ASP A 225 5.32 17.63 -1.69
N ALA A 226 6.58 17.89 -2.02
CA ALA A 226 7.33 17.20 -3.09
C ALA A 226 7.50 15.68 -2.88
N ARG A 227 7.05 15.15 -1.74
CA ARG A 227 6.97 13.70 -1.47
C ARG A 227 5.67 13.07 -1.98
N ASP A 228 4.72 13.87 -2.48
CA ASP A 228 3.46 13.36 -3.02
C ASP A 228 3.67 12.87 -4.46
N TRP A 229 3.61 11.56 -4.64
CA TRP A 229 3.83 10.90 -5.91
C TRP A 229 2.59 10.12 -6.33
N GLY A 230 2.37 10.05 -7.64
CA GLY A 230 1.32 9.26 -8.28
C GLY A 230 1.61 7.76 -8.27
N SER A 231 0.60 6.97 -8.65
CA SER A 231 0.69 5.51 -8.60
C SER A 231 1.74 4.95 -9.58
N VAL A 232 2.31 3.79 -9.26
CA VAL A 232 3.18 3.07 -10.20
C VAL A 232 2.38 2.60 -11.41
N ARG A 233 2.96 2.68 -12.60
CA ARG A 233 2.33 2.20 -13.84
C ARG A 233 2.41 0.68 -13.97
N ALA A 234 1.34 0.08 -14.47
CA ALA A 234 1.26 -1.33 -14.76
C ALA A 234 0.64 -1.57 -16.14
N ASN A 235 1.02 -2.68 -16.75
CA ASN A 235 0.40 -3.25 -17.93
C ASN A 235 0.08 -4.71 -17.61
N PHE A 236 -1.14 -5.18 -17.86
CA PHE A 236 -1.47 -6.57 -17.60
C PHE A 236 -2.36 -7.17 -18.69
N SER A 237 -2.12 -8.43 -19.02
CA SER A 237 -2.91 -9.22 -19.97
C SER A 237 -3.70 -10.31 -19.26
N ILE A 238 -4.79 -10.72 -19.89
CA ILE A 238 -5.72 -11.73 -19.39
C ILE A 238 -5.90 -12.74 -20.49
N ASP A 239 -5.62 -14.01 -20.22
CA ASP A 239 -5.70 -15.11 -21.20
C ASP A 239 -4.97 -14.80 -22.53
N GLY A 240 -3.83 -14.08 -22.46
CA GLY A 240 -3.04 -13.69 -23.63
C GLY A 240 -3.62 -12.54 -24.47
N HIS A 241 -4.70 -11.90 -24.04
CA HIS A 241 -5.25 -10.71 -24.70
C HIS A 241 -4.29 -9.50 -24.63
N ILE A 242 -4.54 -8.49 -25.46
CA ILE A 242 -3.78 -7.23 -25.46
C ILE A 242 -3.78 -6.63 -24.05
N GLY A 243 -2.61 -6.15 -23.63
CA GLY A 243 -2.40 -5.60 -22.31
C GLY A 243 -3.26 -4.36 -22.02
N SER A 244 -3.77 -4.27 -20.80
CA SER A 244 -4.45 -3.10 -20.24
C SER A 244 -3.44 -2.21 -19.52
N PHE A 245 -3.18 -1.01 -20.06
CA PHE A 245 -2.26 -0.05 -19.46
C PHE A 245 -2.97 0.81 -18.42
N GLY A 246 -2.42 0.87 -17.21
CA GLY A 246 -2.96 1.67 -16.13
C GLY A 246 -2.05 1.69 -14.93
N TYR A 247 -2.63 1.49 -13.74
CA TYR A 247 -1.90 1.62 -12.47
C TYR A 247 -1.84 0.32 -11.69
N GLY A 248 -0.73 0.15 -10.97
CA GLY A 248 -0.49 -0.93 -10.04
C GLY A 248 -0.50 -0.44 -8.59
N LEU A 249 -0.88 -1.34 -7.69
CA LEU A 249 -0.78 -1.16 -6.25
C LEU A 249 -0.33 -2.48 -5.61
N VAL A 250 0.78 -2.43 -4.87
CA VAL A 250 1.17 -3.52 -3.98
C VAL A 250 0.60 -3.21 -2.61
N ASP A 251 -0.36 -4.01 -2.15
CA ASP A 251 -1.21 -3.70 -0.99
C ASP A 251 -1.02 -4.71 0.15
N THR A 252 -0.32 -4.31 1.19
CA THR A 252 -0.17 -5.08 2.43
C THR A 252 -1.40 -5.00 3.34
N GLY A 253 -2.47 -4.34 2.95
CA GLY A 253 -3.75 -4.28 3.66
C GLY A 253 -4.69 -5.44 3.33
N ILE A 254 -4.51 -6.09 2.18
CA ILE A 254 -5.40 -7.18 1.71
C ILE A 254 -4.66 -8.43 1.22
N SER A 255 -5.30 -9.59 1.29
CA SER A 255 -4.77 -10.86 0.76
C SER A 255 -5.31 -11.23 -0.62
N GLN A 256 -6.48 -10.70 -0.96
CA GLN A 256 -7.04 -10.79 -2.31
C GLN A 256 -6.39 -9.78 -3.27
N MET A 257 -6.46 -10.09 -4.55
CA MET A 257 -6.16 -9.18 -5.65
C MET A 257 -7.45 -8.52 -6.13
N TYR A 258 -7.37 -7.24 -6.52
CA TYR A 258 -8.40 -6.58 -7.32
C TYR A 258 -7.87 -6.30 -8.71
N ILE A 259 -8.68 -6.59 -9.73
CA ILE A 259 -8.34 -6.33 -11.13
C ILE A 259 -9.48 -5.60 -11.83
N ARG A 260 -9.11 -4.60 -12.62
CA ARG A 260 -10.02 -3.81 -13.44
C ARG A 260 -9.38 -3.63 -14.80
N ALA A 261 -9.86 -4.38 -15.79
CA ALA A 261 -9.37 -4.31 -17.16
C ALA A 261 -9.82 -3.03 -17.87
N GLU A 262 -9.22 -2.77 -19.03
CA GLU A 262 -9.63 -1.72 -19.97
C GLU A 262 -11.09 -1.84 -20.38
N ASP A 263 -11.71 -0.69 -20.71
CA ASP A 263 -13.07 -0.68 -21.21
C ASP A 263 -13.18 -1.54 -22.48
N GLY A 264 -14.17 -2.44 -22.51
CA GLY A 264 -14.36 -3.40 -23.60
C GLY A 264 -13.60 -4.72 -23.44
N ILE A 265 -12.67 -4.84 -22.49
CA ILE A 265 -12.04 -6.12 -22.15
C ILE A 265 -12.86 -6.81 -21.06
N SER A 266 -13.45 -7.97 -21.38
CA SER A 266 -14.24 -8.73 -20.42
C SER A 266 -13.33 -9.55 -19.50
N LEU A 267 -13.48 -9.36 -18.19
CA LEU A 267 -12.94 -10.27 -17.19
C LEU A 267 -13.75 -11.58 -17.18
N PRO A 268 -13.13 -12.76 -17.28
CA PRO A 268 -13.83 -14.03 -17.14
C PRO A 268 -14.22 -14.22 -15.67
N THR A 269 -15.46 -13.87 -15.32
CA THR A 269 -15.94 -13.95 -13.94
C THR A 269 -16.94 -15.09 -13.71
N VAL A 270 -17.14 -15.43 -12.44
CA VAL A 270 -18.10 -16.40 -11.92
C VAL A 270 -18.64 -15.91 -10.58
N TRP A 271 -19.92 -16.17 -10.32
CA TRP A 271 -20.54 -15.96 -9.02
C TRP A 271 -20.36 -17.22 -8.17
N VAL A 272 -19.84 -17.05 -6.95
CA VAL A 272 -19.63 -18.13 -6.00
C VAL A 272 -20.31 -17.80 -4.68
N PRO A 273 -20.67 -18.81 -3.86
CA PRO A 273 -21.13 -18.58 -2.49
C PRO A 273 -20.16 -17.68 -1.74
N ASN A 274 -20.69 -16.71 -0.98
CA ASN A 274 -19.86 -15.78 -0.24
C ASN A 274 -19.04 -16.52 0.82
N PRO A 275 -17.68 -16.51 0.73
CA PRO A 275 -16.85 -17.22 1.70
C PRO A 275 -16.81 -16.51 3.07
N ASN A 276 -17.33 -15.28 3.17
CA ASN A 276 -17.47 -14.59 4.44
C ASN A 276 -18.80 -15.02 5.11
N PRO A 277 -18.76 -15.80 6.21
CA PRO A 277 -19.97 -16.26 6.90
C PRO A 277 -20.76 -15.10 7.53
N ASN A 278 -20.09 -13.98 7.80
CA ASN A 278 -20.70 -12.75 8.33
C ASN A 278 -21.03 -11.75 7.22
N GLY A 279 -20.86 -12.11 5.95
CA GLY A 279 -21.17 -11.27 4.82
C GLY A 279 -22.68 -11.19 4.58
N THR A 280 -23.17 -10.03 4.17
CA THR A 280 -24.60 -9.83 3.85
C THR A 280 -25.00 -10.36 2.48
N ALA A 281 -24.06 -10.41 1.53
CA ALA A 281 -24.29 -10.96 0.19
C ALA A 281 -24.26 -12.50 0.22
N LYS A 282 -25.21 -13.16 -0.45
CA LYS A 282 -25.24 -14.62 -0.60
C LYS A 282 -24.15 -15.15 -1.52
N GLU A 283 -23.89 -14.40 -2.58
CA GLU A 283 -22.88 -14.71 -3.60
C GLU A 283 -21.98 -13.50 -3.84
N VAL A 284 -20.79 -13.77 -4.36
CA VAL A 284 -19.79 -12.77 -4.69
C VAL A 284 -19.13 -13.09 -6.01
N GLU A 285 -18.82 -12.07 -6.78
CA GLU A 285 -18.15 -12.22 -8.07
C GLU A 285 -16.64 -12.46 -7.87
N ARG A 286 -16.09 -13.40 -8.65
CA ARG A 286 -14.66 -13.77 -8.68
C ARG A 286 -14.20 -13.96 -10.11
N VAL A 287 -12.91 -13.76 -10.36
CA VAL A 287 -12.30 -14.22 -11.62
C VAL A 287 -12.26 -15.75 -11.63
N ARG A 288 -12.58 -16.34 -12.77
CA ARG A 288 -12.67 -17.79 -12.98
C ARG A 288 -11.32 -18.45 -12.72
N GLN A 289 -11.34 -19.64 -12.11
CA GLN A 289 -10.13 -20.45 -11.99
C GLN A 289 -9.61 -20.86 -13.37
N GLY A 290 -8.29 -20.96 -13.52
CA GLY A 290 -7.63 -21.25 -14.79
C GLY A 290 -7.35 -20.02 -15.66
N THR A 291 -7.90 -18.84 -15.33
CA THR A 291 -7.56 -17.59 -16.02
C THR A 291 -6.09 -17.25 -15.80
N GLN A 292 -5.37 -17.03 -16.90
CA GLN A 292 -3.99 -16.55 -16.86
C GLN A 292 -3.97 -15.04 -16.77
N ILE A 293 -3.17 -14.51 -15.84
CA ILE A 293 -2.95 -13.08 -15.66
C ILE A 293 -1.45 -12.84 -15.69
N ASP A 294 -0.99 -12.06 -16.67
CA ASP A 294 0.41 -11.60 -16.75
C ASP A 294 0.44 -10.13 -16.38
N ILE A 295 1.38 -9.75 -15.51
CA ILE A 295 1.43 -8.41 -14.90
C ILE A 295 2.84 -7.88 -15.05
N ASP A 296 2.97 -6.75 -15.72
CA ASP A 296 4.20 -5.99 -15.85
C ASP A 296 4.05 -4.63 -15.16
N PHE A 297 4.96 -4.31 -14.26
CA PHE A 297 5.14 -2.94 -13.79
C PHE A 297 6.15 -2.25 -14.72
N VAL A 298 5.79 -1.06 -15.18
CA VAL A 298 6.45 -0.41 -16.32
C VAL A 298 6.97 0.98 -15.95
N SER A 299 7.94 1.45 -16.74
CA SER A 299 8.42 2.83 -16.70
C SER A 299 7.37 3.81 -17.23
N LEU A 300 7.62 5.12 -17.06
CA LEU A 300 6.81 6.16 -17.70
C LEU A 300 6.85 6.06 -19.24
N THR A 301 7.89 5.47 -19.80
CA THR A 301 8.04 5.19 -21.25
C THR A 301 7.41 3.86 -21.67
N GLY A 302 6.90 3.06 -20.73
CA GLY A 302 6.27 1.76 -20.99
C GLY A 302 7.24 0.57 -20.99
N ASP A 303 8.51 0.79 -20.66
CA ASP A 303 9.50 -0.29 -20.57
C ASP A 303 9.24 -1.14 -19.32
N LYS A 304 9.25 -2.47 -19.49
CA LYS A 304 9.09 -3.41 -18.37
C LYS A 304 10.24 -3.26 -17.38
N VAL A 305 9.91 -3.00 -16.13
CA VAL A 305 10.88 -2.95 -15.01
C VAL A 305 10.90 -4.27 -14.27
N MET A 306 9.73 -4.88 -14.06
CA MET A 306 9.55 -6.25 -13.57
C MET A 306 8.19 -6.76 -13.98
N GLY A 307 8.01 -8.07 -13.95
CA GLY A 307 6.71 -8.68 -14.14
C GLY A 307 6.63 -10.08 -13.62
N TYR A 308 5.42 -10.57 -13.47
CA TYR A 308 5.11 -11.91 -13.02
C TYR A 308 3.78 -12.37 -13.59
N SER A 309 3.57 -13.69 -13.58
CA SER A 309 2.34 -14.30 -14.07
C SER A 309 1.76 -15.20 -13.00
N LEU A 310 0.43 -15.34 -13.01
CA LEU A 310 -0.29 -16.31 -12.21
C LEU A 310 -1.43 -16.92 -13.01
N ILE A 311 -1.81 -18.14 -12.62
CA ILE A 311 -3.04 -18.78 -13.10
C ILE A 311 -3.98 -18.86 -11.91
N VAL A 312 -5.16 -18.26 -12.03
CA VAL A 312 -6.11 -18.13 -10.92
C VAL A 312 -6.47 -19.51 -10.37
N GLY A 313 -6.22 -19.73 -9.09
CA GLY A 313 -6.52 -21.01 -8.40
C GLY A 313 -5.42 -22.06 -8.53
N GLN A 314 -4.34 -21.82 -9.27
CA GLN A 314 -3.17 -22.69 -9.24
C GLN A 314 -2.23 -22.34 -8.07
N PRO A 315 -1.57 -23.34 -7.46
CA PRO A 315 -0.61 -23.09 -6.38
C PRO A 315 0.58 -22.24 -6.84
N SER A 316 0.83 -21.14 -6.13
CA SER A 316 2.03 -20.31 -6.24
C SER A 316 2.24 -19.59 -4.92
N ILE A 317 3.49 -19.31 -4.55
CA ILE A 317 3.80 -18.55 -3.33
C ILE A 317 3.23 -17.12 -3.37
N MET A 318 3.04 -16.57 -4.58
CA MET A 318 2.44 -15.25 -4.78
C MET A 318 0.93 -15.30 -5.09
N GLN A 319 0.31 -16.48 -5.05
CA GLN A 319 -1.11 -16.63 -5.36
C GLN A 319 -1.96 -15.81 -4.37
N PRO A 320 -2.78 -14.84 -4.81
CA PRO A 320 -3.68 -14.12 -3.92
C PRO A 320 -4.77 -15.05 -3.38
N ALA A 321 -5.32 -14.73 -2.21
CA ALA A 321 -6.39 -15.51 -1.58
C ALA A 321 -7.64 -15.63 -2.48
N SER A 322 -7.88 -14.63 -3.32
CA SER A 322 -8.84 -14.64 -4.42
C SER A 322 -8.50 -13.52 -5.40
N VAL A 323 -8.98 -13.60 -6.64
CA VAL A 323 -8.93 -12.48 -7.60
C VAL A 323 -10.36 -11.96 -7.77
N ARG A 324 -10.55 -10.66 -7.53
CA ARG A 324 -11.86 -10.01 -7.54
C ARG A 324 -11.91 -8.94 -8.63
N PRO A 325 -12.99 -8.85 -9.41
CA PRO A 325 -13.18 -7.68 -10.26
C PRO A 325 -13.34 -6.44 -9.37
N ALA A 326 -12.61 -5.38 -9.70
CA ALA A 326 -12.84 -4.05 -9.15
C ALA A 326 -13.98 -3.34 -9.90
N LYS A 327 -14.52 -2.27 -9.30
CA LYS A 327 -15.55 -1.44 -9.93
C LYS A 327 -15.09 -1.00 -11.32
N ARG A 328 -15.87 -1.31 -12.36
CA ARG A 328 -15.59 -0.94 -13.75
C ARG A 328 -15.62 0.58 -13.90
N SER A 329 -14.45 1.18 -14.00
CA SER A 329 -14.24 2.60 -14.22
C SER A 329 -12.81 2.81 -14.72
N PRO A 330 -12.56 3.60 -15.76
CA PRO A 330 -11.19 3.87 -16.18
C PRO A 330 -10.41 4.60 -15.07
N PRO A 331 -9.06 4.50 -15.08
CA PRO A 331 -8.24 3.67 -15.97
C PRO A 331 -8.10 2.22 -15.48
N PRO A 332 -7.53 1.30 -16.27
CA PRO A 332 -7.16 -0.02 -15.79
C PRO A 332 -6.38 0.01 -14.48
N PHE A 333 -6.61 -0.98 -13.63
CA PHE A 333 -6.02 -1.02 -12.31
C PHE A 333 -5.80 -2.45 -11.82
N ILE A 334 -4.66 -2.67 -11.20
CA ILE A 334 -4.37 -3.91 -10.48
C ILE A 334 -3.86 -3.63 -9.08
N ASN A 335 -4.50 -4.24 -8.10
CA ASN A 335 -4.00 -4.33 -6.74
C ASN A 335 -3.58 -5.79 -6.50
N THR A 336 -2.29 -6.02 -6.29
CA THR A 336 -1.72 -7.38 -6.19
C THR A 336 -2.10 -8.09 -4.89
N GLY A 337 -2.49 -7.34 -3.87
CA GLY A 337 -2.51 -7.80 -2.48
C GLY A 337 -1.11 -8.15 -1.95
N ARG A 338 -1.07 -8.59 -0.70
CA ARG A 338 0.14 -8.78 0.09
C ARG A 338 1.02 -9.94 -0.40
N ASN A 339 0.42 -10.96 -1.03
CA ASN A 339 1.15 -12.18 -1.40
C ASN A 339 2.20 -11.94 -2.47
N PHE A 340 2.11 -10.82 -3.20
CA PHE A 340 3.20 -10.32 -4.04
C PHE A 340 4.55 -10.31 -3.31
N LEU A 341 4.54 -9.99 -2.00
CA LEU A 341 5.77 -9.89 -1.22
C LEU A 341 6.52 -11.22 -1.06
N PHE A 342 5.85 -12.37 -1.26
CA PHE A 342 6.53 -13.66 -1.24
C PHE A 342 7.52 -13.83 -2.41
N GLY A 343 7.31 -13.15 -3.54
CA GLY A 343 8.26 -13.18 -4.67
C GLY A 343 9.11 -11.91 -4.80
N TYR A 344 8.70 -10.78 -4.22
CA TYR A 344 9.39 -9.51 -4.40
C TYR A 344 9.40 -8.66 -3.11
N SER A 345 10.50 -7.96 -2.85
CA SER A 345 10.51 -6.79 -1.97
C SER A 345 10.18 -5.54 -2.77
N ILE A 346 9.57 -4.54 -2.13
CA ILE A 346 9.29 -3.22 -2.72
C ILE A 346 10.06 -2.11 -2.01
N ALA A 347 10.32 -1.01 -2.70
CA ALA A 347 10.92 0.20 -2.16
C ALA A 347 10.18 1.43 -2.65
N PHE A 348 9.96 2.40 -1.77
CA PHE A 348 9.46 3.73 -2.13
C PHE A 348 10.48 4.78 -1.72
N ASP A 349 10.93 5.54 -2.71
CA ASP A 349 11.83 6.67 -2.57
C ASP A 349 11.06 7.96 -2.75
N ALA A 350 10.68 8.57 -1.63
CA ALA A 350 9.84 9.77 -1.64
C ALA A 350 10.61 11.03 -2.03
N VAL A 351 11.95 10.99 -2.04
CA VAL A 351 12.77 12.17 -2.39
C VAL A 351 12.82 12.38 -3.89
N ASP A 352 13.00 11.29 -4.66
CA ASP A 352 13.12 11.36 -6.14
C ASP A 352 11.90 10.77 -6.87
N GLY A 353 10.87 10.33 -6.13
CA GLY A 353 9.67 9.76 -6.73
C GLY A 353 9.94 8.46 -7.46
N ARG A 354 10.51 7.48 -6.76
CA ARG A 354 10.83 6.18 -7.37
C ARG A 354 10.18 5.03 -6.64
N PHE A 355 9.66 4.07 -7.39
CA PHE A 355 9.17 2.82 -6.86
C PHE A 355 10.03 1.67 -7.37
N GLY A 356 10.57 0.89 -6.45
CA GLY A 356 11.55 -0.14 -6.73
C GLY A 356 11.05 -1.53 -6.40
N PHE A 357 11.55 -2.52 -7.12
CA PHE A 357 11.30 -3.91 -6.79
C PHE A 357 12.58 -4.73 -6.85
N ARG A 358 12.67 -5.73 -5.98
CA ARG A 358 13.78 -6.68 -5.91
C ARG A 358 13.21 -8.08 -5.73
N ALA A 359 13.57 -9.01 -6.61
CA ALA A 359 13.14 -10.40 -6.45
C ALA A 359 13.64 -10.95 -5.10
N VAL A 360 12.82 -11.73 -4.42
CA VAL A 360 13.25 -12.52 -3.27
C VAL A 360 14.08 -13.68 -3.82
N ASP A 361 15.35 -13.77 -3.43
CA ASP A 361 16.20 -14.89 -3.84
C ASP A 361 15.53 -16.20 -3.41
N SER A 362 15.09 -16.98 -4.40
CA SER A 362 14.50 -18.29 -4.15
C SER A 362 15.57 -19.22 -3.62
N VAL A 363 15.58 -19.48 -2.32
CA VAL A 363 16.21 -20.68 -1.79
C VAL A 363 15.38 -21.86 -2.31
N GLY A 364 15.77 -22.40 -3.48
CA GLY A 364 15.27 -23.66 -4.02
C GLY A 364 13.98 -23.60 -4.86
N SER A 365 14.04 -23.02 -6.07
CA SER A 365 13.36 -23.56 -7.27
C SER A 365 13.91 -22.86 -8.52
N PRO A 366 14.18 -23.58 -9.63
CA PRO A 366 14.80 -23.02 -10.81
C PRO A 366 13.73 -22.34 -11.67
N CYS A 367 13.64 -21.02 -11.65
CA CYS A 367 13.04 -20.30 -12.78
C CYS A 367 13.58 -18.88 -12.86
N CYS A 368 14.60 -18.71 -13.70
CA CYS A 368 14.94 -17.51 -14.47
C CYS A 368 16.18 -17.87 -15.32
N THR A 369 16.00 -18.69 -16.35
CA THR A 369 17.01 -18.77 -17.41
C THR A 369 16.90 -17.50 -18.24
N ALA A 370 17.82 -16.56 -18.00
CA ALA A 370 18.11 -15.50 -18.95
C ALA A 370 18.46 -16.15 -20.29
N THR A 371 17.63 -15.93 -21.30
CA THR A 371 17.91 -16.35 -22.68
C THR A 371 19.07 -15.51 -23.21
N ASN A 372 20.27 -16.09 -23.17
CA ASN A 372 21.41 -15.57 -23.92
C ASN A 372 21.13 -15.72 -25.43
N SER A 373 20.82 -14.62 -26.08
CA SER A 373 20.86 -14.50 -27.54
C SER A 373 22.32 -14.54 -27.99
N THR A 374 22.81 -15.69 -28.41
CA THR A 374 24.07 -15.82 -29.15
C THR A 374 23.83 -15.47 -30.62
N ARG A 375 24.55 -14.43 -31.08
CA ARG A 375 24.72 -14.06 -32.48
C ARG A 375 25.17 -15.26 -33.32
N SER A 376 24.46 -15.51 -34.41
CA SER A 376 24.99 -16.26 -35.55
C SER A 376 25.92 -15.34 -36.35
N LEU A 377 27.18 -15.76 -36.47
CA LEU A 377 28.16 -15.27 -37.43
C LEU A 377 28.83 -16.52 -37.98
N LEU A 378 28.52 -16.91 -39.21
CA LEU A 378 29.44 -17.69 -40.04
C LEU A 378 29.23 -17.28 -41.51
N ALA A 379 30.38 -17.05 -42.14
CA ALA A 379 30.74 -17.08 -43.57
C ALA A 379 29.63 -17.06 -44.63
#